data_AF-A0A7Y3PHD8-F1
#
_entry.id   AF-A0A7Y3PHD8-F1
#
_cell.length_a   1.000
_cell.length_b   1.000
_cell.length_c   1.000
_cell.angle_alpha   90.00
_cell.angle_beta   90.00
_cell.angle_gamma   90.00
#
_symmetry.space_group_name_H-M   'P 1'
#
loop_
_entity.id
_entity.type
_entity.pdbx_description
1 polymer ?
#
loop_
_entity_poly.entity_id
_entity_poly.type
_entity_poly.pdbx_seq_one_letter_code
_entity_poly.pdbx_strand_id
1 'polypeptide(L)' 'RNGSSYKALIAQEVRGINLKTEEVELDEWITRLSNCLADLAAKNAKARQALQGLIT' A
#
# COMPACT_ATOMS: atom_id res chain seq x y z
N ARG A 1 -23.91 -2.77 21.67
CA ARG A 1 -23.12 -2.05 20.65
C ARG A 1 -23.17 -2.92 19.40
N ASN A 2 -24.08 -2.63 18.46
CA ASN A 2 -24.11 -3.35 17.18
C ASN A 2 -22.86 -2.93 16.40
N GLY A 3 -21.82 -3.76 16.45
CA GLY A 3 -20.58 -3.53 15.73
C GLY A 3 -20.78 -3.94 14.28
N SER A 4 -21.25 -3.02 13.44
CA SER A 4 -21.15 -3.21 12.00
C SER A 4 -19.67 -3.21 11.64
N SER A 5 -19.12 -4.40 11.40
CA SER A 5 -17.76 -4.57 10.91
C SER A 5 -17.76 -4.21 9.43
N TYR A 6 -17.14 -3.08 9.07
CA TYR A 6 -17.01 -2.67 7.68
C TYR A 6 -15.94 -3.53 7.02
N LYS A 7 -16.23 -3.99 5.81
CA LYS A 7 -15.30 -4.79 5.02
C LYS A 7 -14.81 -4.05 3.80
N ALA A 8 -13.61 -4.39 3.36
CA ALA A 8 -12.96 -3.82 2.21
C ALA A 8 -12.30 -4.92 1.37
N LEU A 9 -11.97 -4.60 0.12
CA LEU A 9 -11.29 -5.51 -0.80
C LEU A 9 -9.85 -5.07 -1.02
N ILE A 10 -8.93 -6.03 -1.04
CA ILE A 10 -7.56 -5.85 -1.49
C ILE A 10 -7.39 -6.67 -2.77
N ALA A 11 -6.94 -6.01 -3.83
CA ALA A 11 -6.62 -6.65 -5.10
C ALA A 11 -5.10 -6.70 -5.28
N GLN A 12 -4.59 -7.88 -5.65
CA GLN A 12 -3.22 -8.09 -6.07
C GLN A 12 -3.17 -8.02 -7.59
N GLU A 13 -2.72 -6.90 -8.13
CA GLU A 13 -2.61 -6.67 -9.57
C GLU A 13 -1.15 -6.77 -10.03
N VAL A 14 -0.92 -7.47 -11.14
CA VAL A 14 0.37 -7.51 -11.84
C VAL A 14 0.13 -7.18 -13.31
N ARG A 15 0.75 -6.09 -13.79
CA ARG A 15 0.64 -5.63 -15.19
C ARG A 15 -0.80 -5.46 -15.68
N GLY A 16 -1.69 -4.91 -14.83
CA GLY A 16 -3.12 -4.75 -15.19
C GLY A 16 -3.96 -6.03 -15.04
N ILE A 17 -3.36 -7.17 -14.66
CA ILE A 17 -4.07 -8.43 -14.45
C ILE A 17 -4.26 -8.63 -12.95
N ASN A 18 -5.52 -8.72 -12.52
CA ASN A 18 -5.86 -9.05 -11.14
C ASN A 18 -5.61 -10.54 -10.88
N LEU A 19 -4.62 -10.85 -10.04
CA LEU A 19 -4.24 -12.21 -9.69
C LEU A 19 -5.07 -12.77 -8.53
N LYS A 20 -5.42 -11.91 -7.57
CA LYS A 20 -6.14 -12.30 -6.36
C LYS A 20 -6.91 -11.11 -5.81
N THR A 21 -8.12 -11.35 -5.33
CA THR A 21 -8.86 -10.41 -4.49
C THR A 21 -9.18 -11.07 -3.17
N GLU A 22 -8.99 -10.34 -2.07
CA GLU A 22 -9.34 -10.79 -0.73
C GLU A 22 -10.21 -9.75 -0.02
N GLU A 23 -11.21 -10.23 0.70
CA GLU A 23 -12.07 -9.43 1.56
C GLU A 23 -11.46 -9.42 2.97
N VAL A 24 -11.28 -8.23 3.52
CA VAL A 24 -10.67 -7.98 4.83
C VAL A 24 -11.51 -6.99 5.62
N GLU A 25 -11.27 -6.91 6.92
CA GLU A 25 -11.86 -5.87 7.76
C GLU A 25 -11.28 -4.49 7.41
N LEU A 26 -12.09 -3.44 7.54
CA LEU A 26 -11.72 -2.08 7.15
C LEU A 26 -10.48 -1.59 7.91
N ASP A 27 -10.38 -1.88 9.21
CA ASP A 27 -9.23 -1.48 10.03
C ASP A 27 -7.93 -2.16 9.54
N GLU A 28 -8.02 -3.42 9.14
CA GLU A 28 -6.90 -4.15 8.54
C GLU A 28 -6.53 -3.54 7.19
N TRP A 29 -7.51 -3.22 6.36
CA TRP A 29 -7.30 -2.56 5.07
C TRP A 29 -6.58 -1.22 5.22
N ILE A 30 -7.03 -0.36 6.16
CA ILE A 30 -6.42 0.94 6.44
C ILE A 30 -4.97 0.77 6.89
N THR A 31 -4.72 -0.20 7.77
CA THR A 31 -3.37 -0.49 8.29
C THR A 31 -2.43 -0.91 7.16
N ARG A 32 -2.88 -1.84 6.31
CA ARG A 32 -2.10 -2.33 5.16
C ARG A 32 -1.81 -1.20 4.17
N LEU A 33 -2.81 -0.39 3.82
CA LEU A 33 -2.64 0.77 2.93
C LEU A 33 -1.60 1.75 3.47
N SER A 34 -1.72 2.10 4.76
CA SER A 34 -0.83 3.05 5.43
C SER A 34 0.63 2.56 5.39
N ASN A 35 0.85 1.28 5.65
CA ASN A 35 2.18 0.65 5.57
C ASN A 35 2.75 0.68 4.15
N CYS A 36 1.93 0.36 3.13
CA CYS A 36 2.35 0.44 1.73
C CYS A 36 2.74 1.86 1.32
N LEU A 37 1.99 2.88 1.76
CA LEU A 37 2.31 4.28 1.48
C LEU A 37 3.62 4.71 2.16
N ALA A 38 3.85 4.30 3.41
CA ALA A 38 5.08 4.60 4.13
C ALA A 38 6.31 3.98 3.44
N ASP A 39 6.21 2.71 3.03
CA ASP A 39 7.29 2.02 2.31
C ASP A 39 7.58 2.68 0.94
N LEU A 40 6.53 3.04 0.19
CA LEU A 40 6.68 3.77 -1.07
C LEU A 40 7.35 5.14 -0.87
N ALA A 41 6.95 5.89 0.16
CA ALA A 41 7.56 7.16 0.50
C ALA A 41 9.05 7.01 0.85
N ALA A 42 9.41 5.99 1.62
CA ALA A 42 10.80 5.68 1.98
C ALA A 42 11.64 5.32 0.74
N LYS A 43 11.12 4.47 -0.16
CA LYS A 43 11.75 4.13 -1.44
C LYS A 43 11.97 5.37 -2.31
N ASN A 44 10.97 6.25 -2.41
CA ASN A 44 11.09 7.50 -3.17
C ASN A 44 12.10 8.48 -2.56
N ALA A 45 12.19 8.56 -1.23
CA ALA A 45 13.21 9.37 -0.57
C ALA A 45 14.62 8.84 -0.88
N LYS A 46 14.83 7.53 -0.77
CA LYS A 46 16.10 6.87 -1.10
C LYS A 46 16.48 7.06 -2.58
N ALA A 47 15.52 6.92 -3.50
CA ALA A 47 15.74 7.15 -4.92
C ALA A 47 16.15 8.61 -5.20
N ARG A 48 15.48 9.58 -4.56
CA ARG A 48 15.84 11.00 -4.67
C ARG A 48 17.25 11.29 -4.15
N GLN A 49 17.64 10.70 -3.02
CA GLN A 49 19.00 10.82 -2.49
C GLN A 49 20.04 10.23 -3.44
N ALA A 50 19.78 9.06 -4.01
CA ALA A 50 20.68 8.44 -4.99
C ALA A 50 20.86 9.31 -6.25
N LEU A 51 19.77 9.91 -6.75
CA LEU A 51 19.83 10.84 -7.88
C LEU A 51 20.63 12.11 -7.56
N GLN A 52 20.43 12.67 -6.36
CA GLN A 52 21.21 13.83 -5.92
C GLN A 52 22.71 13.54 -5.87
N GLY A 53 23.10 12.35 -5.40
CA GLY A 53 24.50 11.91 -5.38
C GLY A 53 25.13 11.64 -6.75
N LEU A 54 24.33 11.53 -7.83
CA LEU A 54 24.86 11.40 -9.20
C LEU A 54 25.04 12.76 -9.89
N ILE A 55 24.31 13.78 -9.45
CA ILE A 55 24.30 15.12 -10.07
C ILE A 55 25.23 16.09 -9.31
N THR A 56 25.66 15.72 -8.11
CA THR A 56 26.64 16.46 -7.29
C THR A 56 28.03 15.89 -7.49
#